data_AF-Q572E3-F1
#
_entry.id   AF-Q572E3-F1
#
_cell.length_a   1.000
_cell.length_b   1.000
_cell.length_c   1.000
_cell.angle_alpha   90.00
_cell.angle_beta   90.00
_cell.angle_gamma   90.00
#
_symmetry.space_group_name_H-M   'P 1'
#
loop_
_entity.id
_entity.type
_entity.pdbx_description
1 polymer ?
#
loop_
_entity_poly.entity_id
_entity_poly.type
_entity_poly.pdbx_seq_one_letter_code
_entity_poly.pdbx_strand_id
1 'polypeptide(L)'
;MEDAEPSLELRSQCQSPQLTLFYYLPKSLWVRITEETNRYCQQNIARRAQAILAQHGSRQKETLAQVRRRLKVNAGYPTHEVKHVIGLLIARMLCPQKRSFTAHWSMTEDGVVPAGSFGRFLGRNRCQGILRDLHFVDN
;
A
#
# COMPACT_ATOMS: atom_id res chain seq x y z
N MET A 1 15.80 -2.20 -39.72
CA MET A 1 15.16 -2.47 -38.42
C MET A 1 14.48 -1.17 -38.06
N GLU A 2 13.16 -1.07 -38.12
CA GLU A 2 12.46 0.13 -37.65
C GLU A 2 12.69 0.24 -36.14
N ASP A 3 13.23 1.37 -35.71
CA ASP A 3 13.43 1.63 -34.29
C ASP A 3 12.06 1.68 -33.61
N ALA A 4 11.91 0.92 -32.52
CA ALA A 4 10.66 0.89 -31.76
C ALA A 4 10.46 2.23 -31.03
N GLU A 5 9.70 3.13 -31.64
CA GLU A 5 9.37 4.44 -31.04
C GLU A 5 8.13 4.39 -30.14
N PRO A 6 8.09 5.16 -29.04
CA PRO A 6 6.88 5.37 -28.26
C PRO A 6 5.74 5.98 -29.09
N SER A 7 4.49 5.69 -28.73
CA SER A 7 3.31 6.32 -29.36
C SER A 7 3.35 7.85 -29.24
N LEU A 8 2.74 8.56 -30.19
CA LEU A 8 2.62 10.02 -30.13
C LEU A 8 1.93 10.49 -28.84
N GLU A 9 0.93 9.75 -28.39
CA GLU A 9 0.23 10.02 -27.13
C GLU A 9 1.18 9.97 -25.94
N LEU A 10 1.99 8.92 -25.80
CA LEU A 10 2.97 8.81 -24.72
C LEU A 10 4.05 9.89 -24.80
N ARG A 11 4.52 10.21 -26.02
CA ARG A 11 5.48 11.31 -26.24
C ARG A 11 4.94 12.65 -25.74
N SER A 12 3.65 12.92 -25.92
CA SER A 12 3.03 14.16 -25.42
C SER A 12 3.05 14.30 -23.90
N GLN A 13 3.19 13.19 -23.16
CA GLN A 13 3.14 13.15 -21.70
C GLN A 13 4.53 13.01 -21.05
N CYS A 14 5.59 12.91 -21.84
CA CYS A 14 6.93 12.52 -21.36
C CYS A 14 7.55 13.48 -20.33
N GLN A 15 7.15 14.76 -20.37
CA GLN A 15 7.64 15.77 -19.42
C GLN A 15 7.06 15.64 -18.02
N SER A 16 5.98 14.85 -17.86
CA SER A 16 5.37 14.58 -16.57
C SER A 16 5.51 13.10 -16.21
N PRO A 17 6.36 12.75 -15.23
CA PRO A 17 6.48 11.35 -14.79
C PRO A 17 5.17 10.83 -14.20
N GLN A 18 4.34 11.71 -13.63
CA GLN A 18 3.01 11.34 -13.13
C GLN A 18 2.02 11.03 -14.26
N LEU A 19 1.99 11.83 -15.32
CA LEU A 19 1.10 11.56 -16.47
C LEU A 19 1.57 10.33 -17.25
N THR A 20 2.89 10.17 -17.41
CA THR A 20 3.51 8.95 -17.94
C THR A 20 3.09 7.71 -17.13
N LEU A 21 3.12 7.79 -15.80
CA LEU A 21 2.65 6.68 -14.95
C LEU A 21 1.17 6.38 -15.17
N PHE A 22 0.30 7.39 -15.28
CA PHE A 22 -1.14 7.20 -15.51
C PHE A 22 -1.49 6.75 -16.92
N TYR A 23 -0.61 6.93 -17.90
CA TYR A 23 -0.74 6.32 -19.21
C TYR A 23 -0.70 4.78 -19.10
N TYR A 24 0.26 4.24 -18.33
CA TYR A 24 0.38 2.79 -18.12
C TYR A 24 -0.56 2.24 -17.03
N LEU A 25 -0.89 3.06 -16.04
CA LEU A 25 -1.77 2.70 -14.92
C LEU A 25 -2.96 3.67 -14.87
N PRO A 26 -4.00 3.47 -15.70
CA PRO A 26 -5.14 4.38 -15.79
C PRO A 26 -5.87 4.55 -14.45
N LYS A 27 -6.54 5.69 -14.26
CA LYS A 27 -7.32 5.99 -13.04
C LYS A 27 -8.35 4.90 -12.70
N SER A 28 -8.99 4.31 -13.70
CA SER A 28 -9.96 3.22 -13.54
C SER A 28 -9.33 1.96 -12.95
N LEU A 29 -8.09 1.64 -13.35
CA LEU A 29 -7.35 0.51 -12.79
C LEU A 29 -7.11 0.69 -11.30
N TRP A 30 -6.74 1.89 -10.85
CA TRP A 30 -6.57 2.19 -9.43
C TRP A 30 -7.84 2.02 -8.61
N VAL A 31 -8.98 2.44 -9.16
CA VAL A 31 -10.30 2.25 -8.53
C VAL A 31 -10.58 0.76 -8.40
N ARG A 32 -10.42 -0.01 -9.48
CA ARG A 32 -10.64 -1.46 -9.47
C ARG A 32 -9.73 -2.19 -8.46
N ILE A 33 -8.44 -1.90 -8.46
CA ILE A 33 -7.49 -2.47 -7.48
C ILE A 33 -7.94 -2.13 -6.05
N THR A 34 -8.41 -0.91 -5.82
CA THR A 34 -8.90 -0.50 -4.48
C THR A 34 -10.14 -1.28 -4.07
N GLU A 35 -11.09 -1.48 -4.98
CA GLU A 35 -12.29 -2.29 -4.74
C GLU A 35 -11.93 -3.73 -4.40
N GLU A 36 -11.06 -4.36 -5.19
CA GLU A 36 -10.63 -5.75 -4.96
C GLU A 36 -9.79 -5.90 -3.67
N THR A 37 -8.90 -4.95 -3.40
CA THR A 37 -8.15 -4.88 -2.13
C THR A 37 -9.10 -4.78 -0.94
N ASN A 38 -10.14 -3.95 -1.03
CA ASN A 38 -11.14 -3.80 0.04
C ASN A 38 -12.01 -5.04 0.19
N ARG A 39 -12.42 -5.68 -0.90
CA ARG A 39 -13.16 -6.94 -0.90
C ARG A 39 -12.35 -8.04 -0.20
N TYR A 40 -11.09 -8.22 -0.61
CA TYR A 40 -10.18 -9.18 0.01
C TYR A 40 -9.93 -8.87 1.49
N CYS A 41 -9.79 -7.58 1.84
CA CYS A 41 -9.67 -7.13 3.23
C CYS A 41 -10.84 -7.62 4.07
N GLN A 42 -12.07 -7.38 3.60
CA GLN A 42 -13.32 -7.74 4.29
C GLN A 42 -13.50 -9.25 4.42
N GLN A 43 -13.30 -10.01 3.33
CA GLN A 43 -13.40 -11.48 3.33
C GLN A 43 -12.46 -12.11 4.37
N ASN A 44 -11.28 -11.52 4.59
CA ASN A 44 -10.27 -12.06 5.49
C ASN A 44 -10.38 -11.61 6.95
N ILE A 45 -11.33 -10.73 7.31
CA ILE A 45 -11.44 -10.21 8.69
C ILE A 45 -11.66 -11.34 9.70
N ALA A 46 -12.56 -12.30 9.38
CA ALA A 46 -12.89 -13.38 10.30
C ALA A 46 -11.68 -14.28 10.58
N ARG A 47 -10.97 -14.69 9.52
CA ARG A 47 -9.75 -15.49 9.60
C ARG A 47 -8.65 -14.77 10.38
N ARG A 48 -8.44 -13.47 10.12
CA ARG A 48 -7.45 -12.66 10.86
C ARG A 48 -7.79 -12.52 12.33
N ALA A 49 -9.05 -12.30 12.66
CA ALA A 49 -9.47 -12.20 14.06
C ALA A 49 -9.18 -13.49 14.83
N GLN A 50 -9.39 -14.66 14.22
CA GLN A 50 -9.02 -15.95 14.81
C GLN A 50 -7.50 -16.11 14.98
N ALA A 51 -6.72 -15.75 13.96
CA ALA A 51 -5.25 -15.82 14.02
C ALA A 51 -4.67 -14.91 15.11
N ILE A 52 -5.22 -13.70 15.30
CA ILE A 52 -4.82 -12.79 16.37
C ILE A 52 -5.09 -13.44 17.74
N LEU A 53 -6.28 -14.00 17.97
CA LEU A 53 -6.56 -14.66 19.25
C LEU A 53 -5.64 -15.86 19.51
N ALA A 54 -5.37 -16.66 18.48
CA ALA A 54 -4.48 -17.82 18.59
C ALA A 54 -3.04 -17.43 18.95
N GLN A 55 -2.53 -16.31 18.43
CA GLN A 55 -1.17 -15.83 18.71
C GLN A 55 -0.99 -15.25 20.12
N HIS A 56 -2.05 -14.71 20.73
CA HIS A 56 -1.96 -13.97 21.99
C HIS A 56 -2.27 -14.81 23.25
N GLY A 57 -2.68 -16.08 23.09
CA GLY A 57 -2.91 -17.02 24.20
C GLY A 57 -3.97 -16.56 25.22
N SER A 58 -3.96 -17.13 26.43
CA SER A 58 -4.90 -16.80 27.52
C SER A 58 -4.72 -15.40 28.13
N ARG A 59 -3.77 -14.62 27.62
CA ARG A 59 -3.34 -13.34 28.20
C ARG A 59 -4.23 -12.16 27.77
N GLN A 60 -5.14 -12.36 26.83
CA GLN A 60 -5.97 -11.30 26.23
C GLN A 60 -7.42 -11.35 26.75
N LYS A 61 -7.95 -10.19 27.17
CA LYS A 61 -9.37 -10.01 27.56
C LYS A 61 -10.30 -9.73 26.37
N GLU A 62 -9.76 -9.64 25.15
CA GLU A 62 -10.56 -9.28 23.98
C GLU A 62 -11.28 -10.50 23.40
N THR A 63 -12.59 -10.36 23.17
CA THR A 63 -13.38 -11.38 22.49
C THR A 63 -13.18 -11.32 20.97
N LEU A 64 -13.47 -12.43 20.27
CA LEU A 64 -13.44 -12.47 18.80
C LEU A 64 -14.29 -11.36 18.17
N ALA A 65 -15.42 -11.02 18.78
CA ALA A 65 -16.29 -9.95 18.33
C ALA A 65 -15.61 -8.56 18.43
N GLN A 66 -14.90 -8.30 19.53
CA GLN A 66 -14.15 -7.05 19.72
C GLN A 66 -13.01 -6.92 18.69
N VAL A 67 -12.24 -8.00 18.46
CA VAL A 67 -11.18 -8.00 17.46
C VAL A 67 -11.75 -7.78 16.05
N ARG A 68 -12.84 -8.48 15.68
CA ARG A 68 -13.52 -8.27 14.40
C ARG A 68 -14.02 -6.84 14.23
N ARG A 69 -14.60 -6.24 15.27
CA ARG A 69 -15.08 -4.85 15.24
C ARG A 69 -13.94 -3.88 14.99
N ARG A 70 -12.82 -4.02 15.72
CA ARG A 70 -11.62 -3.19 15.52
C ARG A 70 -11.06 -3.32 14.10
N LEU A 71 -11.02 -4.54 13.56
CA LEU A 71 -10.57 -4.77 12.19
C LEU A 71 -11.52 -4.15 11.16
N LYS A 72 -12.84 -4.25 11.36
CA LYS A 72 -13.85 -3.62 10.49
C LYS A 72 -13.77 -2.09 10.48
N VAL A 73 -13.55 -1.45 11.64
CA VAL A 73 -13.40 0.01 11.73
C VAL A 73 -12.21 0.50 10.89
N ASN A 74 -11.17 -0.31 10.78
CA ASN A 74 -9.99 0.02 9.97
C ASN A 74 -10.07 -0.55 8.54
N ALA A 75 -11.12 -1.29 8.19
CA ALA A 75 -11.31 -1.85 6.87
C ALA A 75 -11.90 -0.79 5.94
N GLY A 76 -11.36 -0.68 4.72
CA GLY A 76 -11.71 0.37 3.79
C GLY A 76 -10.54 1.31 3.54
N TYR A 77 -9.87 1.08 2.42
CA TYR A 77 -8.80 1.90 1.89
C TYR A 77 -9.36 2.82 0.81
N PRO A 78 -9.15 4.14 0.89
CA PRO A 78 -9.43 5.02 -0.23
C PRO A 78 -8.36 4.86 -1.32
N THR A 79 -8.74 5.11 -2.58
CA THR A 79 -7.87 4.90 -3.74
C THR A 79 -6.57 5.69 -3.69
N HIS A 80 -6.57 6.87 -3.07
CA HIS A 80 -5.35 7.67 -2.93
C HIS A 80 -4.33 7.02 -1.99
N GLU A 81 -4.75 6.32 -0.94
CA GLU A 81 -3.82 5.59 -0.06
C GLU A 81 -3.18 4.40 -0.79
N VAL A 82 -3.94 3.68 -1.62
CA VAL A 82 -3.39 2.60 -2.46
C VAL A 82 -2.35 3.16 -3.44
N LYS A 83 -2.64 4.30 -4.07
CA LYS A 83 -1.66 5.02 -4.91
C LYS A 83 -0.42 5.44 -4.12
N HIS A 84 -0.58 5.96 -2.89
CA HIS A 84 0.55 6.32 -2.03
C HIS A 84 1.42 5.10 -1.73
N VAL A 85 0.85 3.92 -1.44
CA VAL A 85 1.64 2.70 -1.22
C VAL A 85 2.50 2.36 -2.43
N ILE A 86 1.94 2.41 -3.65
CA ILE A 86 2.75 2.17 -4.86
C ILE A 86 3.81 3.26 -5.04
N GLY A 87 3.48 4.53 -4.79
CA GLY A 87 4.44 5.63 -4.80
C GLY A 87 5.60 5.41 -3.81
N LEU A 88 5.32 4.89 -2.61
CA LEU A 88 6.33 4.55 -1.61
C LEU A 88 7.20 3.36 -2.03
N LEU A 89 6.64 2.38 -2.75
CA LEU A 89 7.42 1.28 -3.34
C LEU A 89 8.34 1.80 -4.46
N ILE A 90 7.87 2.70 -5.32
CA ILE A 90 8.70 3.35 -6.35
C ILE A 90 9.82 4.17 -5.69
N ALA A 91 9.50 4.98 -4.68
CA ALA A 91 10.50 5.74 -3.93
C ALA A 91 11.55 4.83 -3.27
N ARG A 92 11.15 3.66 -2.74
CA ARG A 92 12.05 2.64 -2.19
C ARG A 92 12.99 2.03 -3.23
N MET A 93 12.54 1.91 -4.48
CA MET A 93 13.37 1.42 -5.59
C MET A 93 14.39 2.47 -6.03
N LEU A 94 14.00 3.75 -6.06
CA LEU A 94 14.88 4.87 -6.44
C LEU A 94 15.88 5.26 -5.35
N CYS A 95 15.49 5.14 -4.08
CA CYS A 95 16.34 5.41 -2.93
C CYS A 95 16.42 4.17 -2.04
N PRO A 96 17.32 3.21 -2.37
CA PRO A 96 17.39 1.96 -1.65
C PRO A 96 17.84 2.16 -0.20
N GLN A 97 17.05 1.67 0.74
CA GLN A 97 17.46 1.60 2.16
C GLN A 97 18.14 0.27 2.44
N LYS A 98 19.31 0.29 3.10
CA LYS A 98 20.05 -0.96 3.42
C LYS A 98 19.34 -1.83 4.45
N ARG A 99 18.47 -1.21 5.25
CA ARG A 99 17.60 -1.88 6.23
C ARG A 99 16.27 -2.31 5.58
N SER A 100 15.29 -2.66 6.41
CA SER A 100 13.95 -3.04 5.95
C SER A 100 13.17 -1.85 5.36
N PHE A 101 12.13 -2.15 4.56
CA PHE A 101 11.19 -1.14 4.05
C PHE A 101 10.60 -0.25 5.15
N THR A 102 10.37 -0.81 6.34
CA THR A 102 9.84 -0.05 7.48
C THR A 102 10.80 0.99 8.04
N ALA A 103 12.10 0.90 7.74
CA ALA A 103 13.09 1.87 8.22
C ALA A 103 12.89 3.28 7.65
N HIS A 104 12.16 3.43 6.53
CA HIS A 104 11.79 4.76 6.01
C HIS A 104 10.82 5.54 6.90
N TRP A 105 10.18 4.88 7.87
CA TRP A 105 9.37 5.53 8.90
C TRP A 105 10.17 5.87 10.16
N SER A 106 11.47 5.55 10.21
CA SER A 106 12.27 5.88 11.37
C SER A 106 12.36 7.40 11.55
N MET A 107 12.22 7.83 12.80
CA MET A 107 12.46 9.23 13.19
C MET A 107 13.92 9.50 13.55
N THR A 108 14.77 8.47 13.48
CA THR A 108 16.22 8.62 13.62
C THR A 108 16.81 9.05 12.29
N GLU A 109 17.58 10.14 12.29
CA GLU A 109 18.38 10.55 11.13
C GLU A 109 19.52 9.54 10.91
N ASP A 110 19.71 9.10 9.67
CA ASP A 110 20.80 8.19 9.26
C ASP A 110 21.49 8.80 8.04
N GLY A 111 22.57 9.55 8.30
CA GLY A 111 23.32 10.29 7.29
C GLY A 111 22.46 11.34 6.57
N VAL A 112 22.33 11.22 5.25
CA VAL A 112 21.61 12.17 4.38
C VAL A 112 20.11 11.85 4.28
N VAL A 113 19.64 10.76 4.91
CA VAL A 113 18.21 10.38 4.84
C VAL A 113 17.42 11.14 5.92
N PRO A 114 16.51 12.05 5.55
CA PRO A 114 15.73 12.79 6.53
C PRO A 114 14.76 11.87 7.27
N ALA A 115 14.63 12.11 8.58
CA ALA A 115 13.72 11.41 9.47
C ALA A 115 12.25 11.49 8.99
N GLY A 116 11.53 10.37 9.14
CA GLY A 116 10.09 10.29 8.94
C GLY A 116 9.60 10.57 7.51
N SER A 117 10.46 10.42 6.49
CA SER A 117 10.14 10.76 5.09
C SER A 117 8.84 10.11 4.59
N PHE A 118 8.64 8.82 4.87
CA PHE A 118 7.42 8.10 4.43
C PHE A 118 6.22 8.39 5.32
N GLY A 119 6.46 8.70 6.61
CA GLY A 119 5.40 9.01 7.57
C GLY A 119 4.57 10.24 7.20
N ARG A 120 5.12 11.15 6.38
CA ARG A 120 4.41 12.33 5.84
C ARG A 120 3.33 11.98 4.83
N PHE A 121 3.43 10.83 4.15
CA PHE A 121 2.50 10.42 3.09
C PHE A 121 1.51 9.37 3.58
N LEU A 122 1.98 8.41 4.39
CA LEU A 122 1.13 7.34 4.93
C LEU A 122 1.75 6.74 6.19
N GLY A 123 0.95 6.52 7.23
CA GLY A 123 1.43 5.87 8.45
C GLY A 123 1.89 4.42 8.22
N ARG A 124 2.94 3.98 8.93
CA ARG A 124 3.56 2.64 8.75
C ARG A 124 2.55 1.50 8.82
N ASN A 125 1.75 1.44 9.89
CA ASN A 125 0.79 0.35 10.10
C ASN A 125 -0.31 0.36 9.04
N ARG A 126 -0.70 1.55 8.55
CA ARG A 126 -1.68 1.71 7.48
C ARG A 126 -1.13 1.18 6.16
N CYS A 127 0.10 1.56 5.81
CA CYS A 127 0.82 1.05 4.64
C CYS A 127 0.96 -0.48 4.67
N GLN A 128 1.40 -1.04 5.80
CA GLN A 128 1.49 -2.51 5.96
C GLN A 128 0.13 -3.20 5.86
N GLY A 129 -0.93 -2.56 6.35
CA GLY A 129 -2.29 -3.05 6.21
C GLY A 129 -2.71 -3.15 4.74
N ILE A 130 -2.49 -2.09 3.97
CA ILE A 130 -2.78 -2.07 2.52
C ILE A 130 -1.93 -3.10 1.79
N LEU A 131 -0.61 -3.15 2.02
CA LEU A 131 0.28 -4.11 1.36
C LEU A 131 -0.12 -5.57 1.60
N ARG A 132 -0.56 -5.90 2.82
CA ARG A 132 -1.03 -7.25 3.17
C ARG A 132 -2.33 -7.61 2.45
N ASP A 133 -3.16 -6.61 2.18
CA ASP A 133 -4.52 -6.80 1.65
C ASP A 133 -4.60 -6.46 0.15
N LEU A 134 -3.49 -6.02 -0.46
CA LEU A 134 -3.38 -5.59 -1.84
C LEU A 134 -3.78 -6.73 -2.77
N HIS A 135 -4.84 -6.50 -3.53
CA HIS A 135 -5.44 -7.51 -4.40
C HIS A 135 -5.91 -6.86 -5.70
N PHE A 136 -5.78 -7.59 -6.81
CA PHE A 136 -5.98 -7.04 -8.17
C PHE A 136 -7.23 -7.59 -8.88
N VAL A 137 -7.71 -8.76 -8.46
CA VAL A 137 -8.81 -9.51 -9.06
C VAL A 137 -9.60 -10.23 -7.97
N ASP A 138 -10.87 -10.55 -8.18
CA ASP A 138 -11.62 -11.37 -7.23
C ASP A 138 -11.13 -12.83 -7.30
N ASN A 139 -10.93 -13.48 -6.16
CA ASN A 139 -10.48 -14.87 -6.07
C ASN A 139 -11.66 -15.83 -5.91
#